data_AF-A0A9W8CXB1-F1
#
_entry.id   AF-A0A9W8CXB1-F1
#
_cell.length_a   1.000
_cell.length_b   1.000
_cell.length_c   1.000
_cell.angle_alpha   90.00
_cell.angle_beta   90.00
_cell.angle_gamma   90.00
#
_symmetry.space_group_name_H-M   'P 1'
#
loop_
_entity.id
_entity.type
_entity.pdbx_description
1 polymer ?
#
loop_
_entity_poly.entity_id
_entity_poly.type
_entity_poly.pdbx_seq_one_letter_code
_entity_poly.pdbx_strand_id
1 'polypeptide(L)'
;MAASYRTAGFKGYAVKFSPFSDQLLAAATSANFGLVGNGRLCVLGTHPSLGPRQQYDTQDGLFDLSWSEAHENQLATASGDGSIRLWDITINTLPVAKWHEHKREVMSVEWNYTAKTSFLS
;
A
#
# COMPACT_ATOMS: atom_id res chain seq x y z
N MET A 1 -1.43 16.79 -21.66
CA MET A 1 -1.23 17.06 -20.22
C MET A 1 -0.96 15.74 -19.53
N ALA A 2 0.08 15.65 -18.70
CA ALA A 2 0.29 14.46 -17.87
C ALA A 2 -0.82 14.38 -16.82
N ALA A 3 -1.46 13.22 -16.68
CA ALA A 3 -2.41 12.98 -15.59
C ALA A 3 -1.63 12.95 -14.26
N SER A 4 -2.15 13.62 -13.23
CA SER A 4 -1.54 13.64 -11.91
C SER A 4 -2.60 13.58 -10.81
N TYR A 5 -2.26 12.92 -9.71
CA TYR A 5 -3.11 12.85 -8.52
C TYR A 5 -2.30 13.30 -7.31
N ARG A 6 -2.87 14.22 -6.52
CA ARG A 6 -2.21 14.79 -5.35
C ARG A 6 -2.70 14.09 -4.08
N THR A 7 -1.80 13.40 -3.39
CA THR A 7 -2.02 12.86 -2.05
C THR A 7 -1.90 13.97 -1.00
N ALA A 8 -2.94 14.81 -0.88
CA ALA A 8 -2.91 15.99 -0.01
C ALA A 8 -2.63 15.60 1.46
N GLY A 9 -1.61 16.23 2.07
CA GLY A 9 -1.18 15.94 3.44
C GLY A 9 -0.17 14.79 3.58
N PHE A 10 -0.02 13.94 2.55
CA PHE A 10 0.86 12.77 2.60
C PHE A 10 2.00 12.87 1.57
N LYS A 11 3.10 12.15 1.83
CA LYS A 11 4.27 12.01 0.94
C LYS A 11 4.35 10.56 0.48
N GLY A 12 4.56 10.36 -0.82
CA GLY A 12 4.68 9.01 -1.39
C GLY A 12 6.03 8.39 -1.06
N TYR A 13 6.01 7.11 -0.67
CA TYR A 13 7.20 6.30 -0.40
C TYR A 13 7.34 5.16 -1.40
N ALA A 14 6.22 4.56 -1.83
CA ALA A 14 6.22 3.54 -2.87
C ALA A 14 5.00 3.67 -3.77
N VAL A 15 5.13 3.24 -5.02
CA VAL A 15 4.03 3.11 -5.98
C VAL A 15 4.23 1.81 -6.77
N LYS A 16 3.20 0.95 -6.83
CA LYS A 16 3.24 -0.30 -7.59
C LYS A 16 1.94 -0.52 -8.35
N PHE A 17 2.05 -0.93 -9.61
CA PHE A 17 0.91 -1.36 -10.43
C PHE A 17 0.39 -2.72 -9.96
N SER A 18 -0.91 -2.95 -10.12
CA SER A 18 -1.47 -4.28 -9.91
C SER A 18 -0.93 -5.25 -10.96
N PRO A 19 -0.53 -6.48 -10.59
CA PRO A 19 -0.11 -7.50 -11.54
C PRO A 19 -1.29 -8.10 -12.34
N PHE A 20 -2.53 -7.79 -11.94
CA PHE A 20 -3.76 -8.32 -12.57
C PHE A 20 -4.53 -7.27 -13.39
N SER A 21 -4.28 -5.97 -13.16
CA SER A 21 -4.98 -4.89 -13.85
C SER A 21 -4.05 -3.73 -14.18
N ASP A 22 -3.93 -3.42 -15.47
CA ASP A 22 -3.24 -2.23 -15.99
C ASP A 22 -3.94 -0.91 -15.61
N GLN A 23 -5.19 -1.00 -15.15
CA GLN A 23 -6.01 0.13 -14.72
C GLN A 23 -5.85 0.49 -13.25
N LEU A 24 -5.01 -0.23 -12.51
CA LEU A 24 -4.92 -0.12 -11.06
C LEU A 24 -3.48 0.02 -10.61
N LEU A 25 -3.24 0.98 -9.72
CA LEU A 25 -1.99 1.10 -8.99
C LEU A 25 -2.27 1.48 -7.55
N ALA A 26 -1.32 1.18 -6.66
CA ALA A 26 -1.40 1.60 -5.27
C ALA A 26 -0.17 2.42 -4.90
N ALA A 27 -0.36 3.35 -3.96
CA ALA A 27 0.70 4.16 -3.38
C ALA A 27 0.70 4.06 -1.86
N ALA A 28 1.88 3.79 -1.28
CA ALA A 28 2.14 3.88 0.15
C ALA A 28 2.56 5.31 0.46
N THR A 29 1.89 5.93 1.43
CA THR A 29 2.14 7.33 1.75
C THR A 29 2.18 7.57 3.25
N SER A 30 2.92 8.60 3.66
CA SER A 30 3.09 8.98 5.06
C SER A 30 2.91 10.47 5.29
N ALA A 31 2.27 10.86 6.39
CA ALA A 31 2.21 12.25 6.85
C ALA A 31 3.59 12.73 7.30
N ASN A 32 3.77 14.05 7.40
CA ASN A 32 4.97 14.71 7.95
C ASN A 32 6.31 14.10 7.46
N PHE A 33 6.40 13.78 6.17
CA PHE A 33 7.60 13.18 5.56
C PHE A 33 8.05 11.88 6.25
N GLY A 34 7.09 11.07 6.73
CA GLY A 34 7.38 9.78 7.37
C GLY A 34 8.07 9.86 8.72
N LEU A 35 8.19 11.06 9.30
CA LEU A 35 8.83 11.25 10.61
C LEU A 35 7.87 10.98 11.77
N VAL A 36 6.59 11.31 11.59
CA VAL A 36 5.55 11.14 12.62
C VAL A 36 4.16 11.21 12.01
N GLY A 37 3.25 10.41 12.56
CA GLY A 37 1.82 10.48 12.26
C GLY A 37 1.37 9.41 11.26
N ASN A 38 0.16 9.59 10.76
CA ASN A 38 -0.54 8.56 10.02
C ASN A 38 0.08 8.27 8.65
N GLY A 39 -0.03 7.02 8.22
CA GLY A 39 0.13 6.60 6.83
C GLY A 39 -1.21 6.49 6.11
N ARG A 40 -1.17 6.52 4.79
CA ARG A 40 -2.33 6.25 3.94
C ARG A 40 -1.94 5.39 2.76
N LEU A 41 -2.65 4.27 2.60
CA LEU A 41 -2.63 3.47 1.37
C LEU A 41 -3.63 4.11 0.41
N CYS A 42 -3.18 4.53 -0.77
CA CYS A 42 -4.03 5.06 -1.83
C CYS A 42 -4.09 4.05 -2.98
N VAL A 43 -5.26 3.47 -3.24
CA VAL A 43 -5.53 2.66 -4.43
C VAL A 43 -6.12 3.59 -5.49
N LEU A 44 -5.46 3.69 -6.64
CA LEU A 44 -5.77 4.63 -7.71
C LEU A 44 -6.15 3.88 -8.99
N GLY A 45 -7.23 4.32 -9.63
CA GLY A 45 -7.58 3.92 -11.00
C GLY A 45 -6.88 4.83 -12.01
N THR A 46 -6.46 4.29 -13.15
CA THR A 46 -5.80 5.06 -14.23
C THR A 46 -6.72 5.39 -15.40
N HIS A 47 -7.89 4.75 -15.51
CA HIS A 47 -8.87 4.95 -16.58
C HIS A 47 -10.24 5.39 -16.03
N PRO A 48 -10.91 6.39 -16.65
CA PRO A 48 -10.47 7.19 -17.80
C PRO A 48 -9.42 8.26 -17.46
N SER A 49 -9.20 8.51 -16.17
CA SER A 49 -8.18 9.42 -15.66
C SER A 49 -7.65 8.90 -14.32
N LEU A 50 -6.48 9.40 -13.92
CA LEU A 50 -5.88 9.04 -12.64
C LEU A 50 -6.72 9.60 -11.47
N GLY A 51 -7.24 8.72 -10.62
CA GLY A 51 -8.07 9.11 -9.48
C GLY A 51 -8.17 8.05 -8.40
N PRO A 52 -8.64 8.40 -7.19
CA PRO A 52 -8.74 7.46 -6.07
C PRO A 52 -9.91 6.51 -6.26
N ARG A 53 -9.65 5.21 -6.06
CA ARG A 53 -10.66 4.15 -5.94
C ARG A 53 -10.93 3.80 -4.49
N GLN A 54 -9.86 3.61 -3.71
CA GLN A 54 -9.93 3.32 -2.28
C GLN A 54 -8.79 3.98 -1.52
N GLN A 55 -9.03 4.31 -0.25
CA GLN A 55 -8.03 4.88 0.63
C GLN A 55 -8.17 4.30 2.03
N TYR A 56 -7.04 3.90 2.61
CA TYR A 56 -7.00 3.32 3.95
C TYR A 56 -6.03 4.10 4.82
N ASP A 57 -6.55 4.68 5.90
CA ASP A 57 -5.74 5.35 6.90
C ASP A 57 -5.15 4.33 7.87
N THR A 58 -3.91 4.59 8.26
CA THR A 58 -3.14 3.75 9.18
C THR A 58 -2.60 4.61 10.31
N GLN A 59 -2.36 3.98 11.47
CA GLN A 59 -1.97 4.72 12.68
C GLN A 59 -0.55 5.30 12.58
N ASP A 60 0.30 4.72 11.75
CA ASP A 60 1.69 5.09 11.53
C ASP A 60 1.99 5.13 10.03
N GLY A 61 3.11 5.74 9.64
CA GLY A 61 3.56 5.88 8.27
C GLY A 61 3.63 4.55 7.52
N LEU A 62 3.38 4.62 6.20
CA LEU A 62 3.61 3.51 5.28
C LEU A 62 4.84 3.80 4.43
N PHE A 63 5.76 2.84 4.39
CA PHE A 63 7.05 2.99 3.71
C PHE A 63 7.16 2.15 2.44
N ASP A 64 6.37 1.08 2.33
CA ASP A 64 6.30 0.28 1.11
C ASP A 64 4.97 -0.45 1.02
N LEU A 65 4.68 -1.00 -0.14
CA LEU A 65 3.57 -1.92 -0.37
C LEU A 65 3.97 -2.96 -1.41
N SER A 66 3.29 -4.10 -1.46
CA SER A 66 3.44 -5.07 -2.54
C SER A 66 2.11 -5.74 -2.81
N TRP A 67 1.73 -5.80 -4.09
CA TRP A 67 0.52 -6.52 -4.50
C TRP A 67 0.71 -8.02 -4.30
N SER A 68 -0.37 -8.70 -3.94
CA SER A 68 -0.36 -10.16 -3.96
C SER A 68 -0.16 -10.64 -5.39
N GLU A 69 0.73 -11.61 -5.57
CA GLU A 69 0.94 -12.27 -6.87
C GLU A 69 -0.02 -13.47 -7.07
N ALA A 70 -0.86 -13.75 -6.06
CA ALA A 70 -1.82 -14.85 -6.04
C ALA A 70 -3.29 -14.39 -5.97
N HIS A 71 -3.57 -13.14 -5.57
CA HIS A 71 -4.93 -12.65 -5.37
C HIS A 71 -5.10 -11.19 -5.84
N GLU A 72 -6.00 -10.98 -6.81
CA GLU A 72 -6.13 -9.71 -7.56
C GLU A 72 -6.50 -8.49 -6.72
N ASN A 73 -7.22 -8.70 -5.62
CA ASN A 73 -7.71 -7.62 -4.76
C ASN A 73 -6.82 -7.39 -3.53
N GLN A 74 -5.73 -8.12 -3.36
CA GLN A 74 -4.95 -8.08 -2.12
C GLN A 74 -3.58 -7.45 -2.30
N LEU A 75 -3.13 -6.72 -1.27
CA LEU A 75 -1.79 -6.18 -1.19
C LEU A 75 -1.33 -6.05 0.27
N ALA A 76 -0.04 -6.21 0.51
CA ALA A 76 0.59 -5.98 1.80
C ALA A 76 1.19 -4.56 1.87
N THR A 77 1.19 -3.96 3.06
CA THR A 77 1.87 -2.68 3.34
C THR A 77 2.85 -2.82 4.50
N ALA A 78 4.00 -2.18 4.37
CA ALA A 78 5.02 -2.04 5.42
C ALA A 78 4.83 -0.73 6.19
N SER A 79 4.82 -0.79 7.53
CA SER A 79 4.50 0.36 8.40
C SER A 79 5.61 0.70 9.39
N GLY A 80 5.65 1.97 9.80
CA GLY A 80 6.56 2.48 10.84
C GLY A 80 6.34 1.89 12.22
N ASP A 81 5.13 1.41 12.53
CA ASP A 81 4.87 0.72 13.80
C ASP A 81 5.50 -0.69 13.88
N GLY A 82 6.17 -1.15 12.82
CA GLY A 82 6.70 -2.52 12.74
C GLY A 82 5.67 -3.57 12.30
N SER A 83 4.44 -3.15 11.96
CA SER A 83 3.45 -4.07 11.39
C SER A 83 3.51 -4.16 9.87
N ILE A 84 3.17 -5.35 9.40
CA ILE A 84 2.78 -5.60 8.01
C ILE A 84 1.29 -5.86 8.03
N ARG A 85 0.55 -5.22 7.12
CA ARG A 85 -0.90 -5.35 7.04
C ARG A 85 -1.29 -5.81 5.66
N LEU A 86 -2.15 -6.82 5.58
CA LEU A 86 -2.77 -7.28 4.33
C LEU A 86 -4.10 -6.55 4.16
N TRP A 87 -4.32 -5.98 2.99
CA TRP A 87 -5.55 -5.28 2.63
C TRP A 87 -6.24 -6.05 1.53
N ASP A 88 -7.58 -6.06 1.56
CA ASP A 88 -8.40 -6.42 0.41
C ASP A 88 -9.13 -5.16 -0.06
N ILE A 89 -8.90 -4.75 -1.31
CA ILE A 89 -9.40 -3.48 -1.85
C ILE A 89 -10.93 -3.47 -2.06
N THR A 90 -11.59 -4.61 -1.89
CA THR A 90 -13.06 -4.70 -1.95
C THR A 90 -13.72 -4.41 -0.61
N ILE A 91 -12.94 -4.34 0.48
CA ILE A 91 -13.39 -4.10 1.85
C ILE A 91 -12.99 -2.68 2.26
N ASN A 92 -13.90 -1.92 2.88
CA ASN A 92 -13.70 -0.49 3.14
C ASN A 92 -13.05 -0.14 4.48
N THR A 93 -12.98 -1.06 5.45
CA THR A 93 -12.82 -0.66 6.86
C THR A 93 -11.54 -1.12 7.53
N LEU A 94 -11.10 -2.37 7.35
CA LEU A 94 -10.00 -2.94 8.12
C LEU A 94 -9.09 -3.82 7.26
N PRO A 95 -7.79 -3.93 7.62
CA PRO A 95 -6.92 -4.93 7.00
C PRO A 95 -7.45 -6.33 7.32
N VAL A 96 -7.34 -7.24 6.35
CA VAL A 96 -7.77 -8.63 6.48
C VAL A 96 -6.81 -9.47 7.32
N ALA A 97 -5.56 -9.02 7.44
CA ALA A 97 -4.57 -9.60 8.35
C ALA A 97 -3.56 -8.55 8.83
N LYS A 98 -2.96 -8.80 9.99
CA LYS A 98 -1.88 -7.99 10.57
C LYS A 98 -0.82 -8.91 11.19
N TRP A 99 0.42 -8.72 10.79
CA TRP A 99 1.60 -9.31 11.42
C TRP A 99 2.38 -8.18 12.11
N HIS A 100 2.83 -8.41 13.33
CA HIS A 100 3.56 -7.41 14.12
C HIS A 100 4.65 -8.10 14.92
N GLU A 101 5.65 -8.58 14.18
CA GLU A 101 6.80 -9.31 14.72
C GLU A 101 8.07 -8.48 14.69
N HIS A 102 8.20 -7.57 13.72
CA HIS A 102 9.29 -6.60 13.67
C HIS A 102 9.17 -5.64 14.86
N LYS A 103 10.30 -5.40 15.54
CA LYS A 103 10.37 -4.52 16.72
C LYS A 103 10.67 -3.05 16.37
N ARG A 104 10.77 -2.76 15.07
CA ARG A 104 11.13 -1.47 14.47
C ARG A 104 10.42 -1.32 13.13
N GLU A 105 10.55 -0.15 12.52
CA GLU A 105 9.97 0.21 11.24
C GLU A 105 10.24 -0.84 10.17
N VAL A 106 9.19 -1.26 9.44
CA VAL A 106 9.34 -2.08 8.24
C VAL A 106 9.50 -1.15 7.05
N MET A 107 10.67 -1.17 6.43
CA MET A 107 11.00 -0.24 5.34
C MET A 107 10.64 -0.77 3.95
N SER A 108 10.50 -2.09 3.79
CA SER A 108 10.11 -2.71 2.52
C SER A 108 9.32 -3.98 2.75
N VAL A 109 8.44 -4.30 1.80
CA VAL A 109 7.74 -5.58 1.72
C VAL A 109 7.65 -5.97 0.26
N GLU A 110 7.89 -7.25 -0.05
CA GLU A 110 7.82 -7.72 -1.43
C GLU A 110 7.25 -9.13 -1.55
N TRP A 111 6.25 -9.29 -2.41
CA TRP A 111 5.64 -10.58 -2.67
C TRP A 111 6.56 -11.47 -3.51
N ASN A 112 6.51 -12.78 -3.25
CA ASN A 112 7.29 -13.74 -4.01
C ASN A 112 6.65 -13.99 -5.39
N TYR A 113 7.30 -13.53 -6.46
CA TYR A 113 6.81 -13.69 -7.83
C TYR A 113 6.80 -15.13 -8.36
N THR A 114 7.58 -16.03 -7.75
CA THR A 114 7.71 -17.43 -8.20
C THR A 114 6.75 -18.34 -7.46
N ALA A 115 6.85 -18.38 -6.12
CA ALA A 115 6.02 -19.24 -5.29
C ALA A 115 4.64 -18.63 -5.03
N LYS A 116 4.50 -17.30 -5.06
CA LYS A 116 3.24 -16.53 -4.90
C LYS A 116 2.51 -16.69 -3.57
N THR A 117 3.01 -17.54 -2.68
CA THR A 117 2.40 -17.88 -1.39
C THR A 117 3.06 -17.19 -0.19
N SER A 118 4.14 -16.43 -0.41
CA SER A 118 4.92 -15.78 0.64
C SER A 118 5.38 -14.39 0.21
N PHE A 119 5.81 -13.59 1.18
CA PHE A 119 6.46 -12.30 0.97
C PHE A 119 7.71 -12.17 1.85
N LEU A 120 8.60 -11.26 1.46
CA LEU A 120 9.77 -10.78 2.19
C LEU A 120 9.40 -9.48 2.94
N SER A 121 10.00 -9.26 4.10
CA SER A 121 9.91 -8.01 4.88
C SER A 121 11.07 -7.84 5.85
#